data_AF-A0A0R2QJE8-F1
#
_entry.id   AF-A0A0R2QJE8-F1
#
_cell.length_a   1.000
_cell.length_b   1.000
_cell.length_c   1.000
_cell.angle_alpha   90.00
_cell.angle_beta   90.00
_cell.angle_gamma   90.00
#
_symmetry.space_group_name_H-M   'P 1'
#
loop_
_entity.id
_entity.type
_entity.pdbx_description
1 polymer ?
#
loop_
_entity_poly.entity_id
_entity_poly.type
_entity_poly.pdbx_seq_one_letter_code
_entity_poly.pdbx_strand_id
1 'polypeptide(L)'
;MAKIRVNKNSLEYPREARRTLKPSYDPETFGRWSEKFARFLGTARFLVFMTTFVLFWVIWNSLAPEDLKFDHYPFIFLTLLLSLQASYAAPLILLAQNRQADRDRIQGNEDRERDERNMADTEYLTRELASLRTALSEVTTRDYLHTQLTDAIEEIVKKL
;
A
#
# COMPACT_ATOMS: atom_id res chain seq x y z
N MET A 1 -64.67 13.59 0.08
CA MET A 1 -63.21 13.45 0.20
C MET A 1 -62.69 12.55 -0.93
N ALA A 2 -62.06 13.12 -1.96
CA ALA A 2 -61.57 12.37 -3.12
C ALA A 2 -60.11 11.92 -2.91
N LYS A 3 -59.83 10.61 -2.97
CA LYS A 3 -58.47 10.06 -2.92
C LYS A 3 -57.75 10.36 -4.25
N ILE A 4 -56.80 11.28 -4.21
CA ILE A 4 -55.86 11.53 -5.31
C ILE A 4 -55.03 10.26 -5.53
N ARG A 5 -55.15 9.65 -6.72
CA ARG A 5 -54.30 8.52 -7.11
C ARG A 5 -52.96 9.07 -7.58
N VAL A 6 -51.93 8.89 -6.76
CA VAL A 6 -50.56 9.28 -7.11
C VAL A 6 -50.10 8.45 -8.31
N ASN A 7 -49.88 9.12 -9.43
CA ASN A 7 -49.34 8.49 -10.64
C ASN A 7 -47.82 8.39 -10.50
N LYS A 8 -47.32 7.17 -10.31
CA LYS A 8 -45.89 6.86 -10.14
C LYS A 8 -45.05 7.06 -11.41
N ASN A 9 -45.67 7.47 -12.53
CA ASN A 9 -44.98 7.83 -13.77
C ASN A 9 -44.66 9.33 -13.89
N SER A 10 -44.82 10.14 -12.83
CA SER A 10 -44.34 11.54 -12.83
C SER A 10 -42.80 11.57 -12.87
N LEU A 11 -42.25 12.46 -13.71
CA LEU A 11 -40.81 12.69 -13.88
C LEU A 11 -40.12 13.29 -12.63
N GLU A 12 -40.88 13.57 -11.58
CA GLU A 12 -40.43 14.11 -10.30
C GLU A 12 -39.75 13.07 -9.40
N TYR A 13 -39.90 11.78 -9.70
CA TYR A 13 -39.21 10.71 -8.99
C TYR A 13 -37.93 10.32 -9.76
N PRO A 14 -36.73 10.39 -9.15
CA PRO A 14 -35.51 9.92 -9.80
C PRO A 14 -35.71 8.45 -10.19
N ARG A 15 -35.70 8.17 -11.50
CA ARG A 15 -35.80 6.81 -12.05
C ARG A 15 -34.70 5.99 -11.39
N GLU A 16 -35.07 5.06 -10.52
CA GLU A 16 -34.12 4.12 -9.92
C GLU A 16 -33.33 3.47 -11.06
N ALA A 17 -32.04 3.78 -11.06
CA ALA A 17 -31.13 3.38 -12.11
C ALA A 17 -31.19 1.86 -12.26
N ARG A 18 -31.64 1.44 -13.44
CA ARG A 18 -31.50 0.11 -14.06
C ARG A 18 -30.60 -0.80 -13.23
N ARG A 19 -31.21 -1.75 -12.52
CA ARG A 19 -30.55 -2.82 -11.76
C ARG A 19 -29.45 -3.42 -12.63
N THR A 20 -28.23 -2.93 -12.48
CA THR A 20 -27.09 -3.43 -13.24
C THR A 20 -26.79 -4.79 -12.63
N LEU A 21 -26.89 -5.84 -13.43
CA LEU A 21 -26.37 -7.16 -13.13
C LEU A 21 -24.84 -7.08 -13.16
N LYS A 22 -24.23 -6.26 -12.29
CA LYS A 22 -22.82 -6.43 -11.99
C LYS A 22 -22.75 -7.72 -11.17
N PRO A 23 -22.05 -8.77 -11.66
CA PRO A 23 -21.68 -9.84 -10.76
C PRO A 23 -20.90 -9.18 -9.63
N SER A 24 -21.45 -9.24 -8.42
CA SER A 24 -20.72 -8.84 -7.22
C SER A 24 -19.65 -9.92 -7.02
N TYR A 25 -18.55 -9.76 -7.75
CA TYR A 25 -17.34 -10.51 -7.49
C TYR A 25 -16.84 -9.98 -6.15
N ASP A 26 -17.00 -10.76 -5.09
CA ASP A 26 -16.62 -10.37 -3.74
C ASP A 26 -15.09 -10.16 -3.69
N PRO A 27 -14.59 -8.91 -3.78
CA PRO A 27 -13.17 -8.63 -3.95
C PRO A 27 -12.37 -9.06 -2.72
N GLU A 28 -13.04 -9.22 -1.58
CA GLU A 28 -12.42 -9.56 -0.29
C GLU A 28 -12.02 -11.04 -0.22
N THR A 29 -12.81 -11.94 -0.82
CA THR A 29 -12.48 -13.38 -0.86
C THR A 29 -11.33 -13.63 -1.83
N PHE A 30 -11.39 -13.06 -3.03
CA PHE A 30 -10.34 -13.16 -4.03
C PHE A 30 -9.05 -12.45 -3.61
N GLY A 31 -9.16 -11.31 -2.92
CA GLY A 31 -8.02 -10.57 -2.36
C GLY A 31 -7.25 -11.40 -1.33
N ARG A 32 -7.95 -12.02 -0.37
CA ARG A 32 -7.31 -12.90 0.64
C ARG A 32 -6.65 -14.12 0.02
N TRP A 33 -7.25 -14.69 -1.02
CA TRP A 33 -6.65 -15.81 -1.75
C TRP A 33 -5.39 -15.36 -2.48
N SER A 34 -5.49 -14.28 -3.27
CA SER A 34 -4.36 -13.70 -4.02
C SER A 34 -3.17 -13.34 -3.10
N GLU A 35 -3.42 -12.89 -1.88
CA GLU A 35 -2.36 -12.58 -0.91
C GLU A 35 -1.60 -13.81 -0.41
N LYS A 36 -2.31 -14.92 -0.20
CA LYS A 36 -1.68 -16.19 0.15
C LYS A 36 -0.87 -16.73 -1.02
N PHE A 37 -1.41 -16.63 -2.25
CA PHE A 37 -0.72 -17.06 -3.46
C PHE A 37 0.53 -16.24 -3.76
N ALA A 38 0.47 -14.91 -3.63
CA ALA A 38 1.62 -14.04 -3.81
C ALA A 38 2.75 -14.36 -2.82
N ARG A 39 2.42 -14.54 -1.53
CA ARG A 39 3.41 -14.96 -0.52
C ARG A 39 3.97 -16.35 -0.78
N PHE A 40 3.13 -17.27 -1.27
CA PHE A 40 3.56 -18.64 -1.57
C PHE A 40 4.53 -18.70 -2.76
N LEU A 41 4.21 -18.01 -3.87
CA LEU A 41 5.05 -17.94 -5.06
C LEU A 41 6.39 -17.22 -4.81
N GLY A 42 6.41 -16.22 -3.92
CA GLY A 42 7.63 -15.49 -3.55
C GLY A 42 8.57 -16.23 -2.59
N THR A 43 8.19 -17.41 -2.10
CA THR A 43 8.99 -18.15 -1.12
C THR A 43 9.86 -19.22 -1.78
N ALA A 44 11.11 -19.37 -1.36
CA ALA A 44 12.05 -20.40 -1.88
C ALA A 44 11.52 -21.84 -1.75
N ARG A 45 10.61 -22.10 -0.80
CA ARG A 45 9.93 -23.38 -0.58
C ARG A 45 9.12 -23.84 -1.80
N PHE A 46 8.53 -22.92 -2.56
CA PHE A 46 7.76 -23.27 -3.77
C PHE A 46 8.67 -23.85 -4.85
N LEU A 47 9.83 -23.20 -5.07
CA LEU A 47 10.83 -23.68 -6.04
C LEU A 47 11.32 -25.07 -5.67
N VAL A 48 11.66 -25.30 -4.39
CA VAL A 48 12.09 -26.62 -3.91
C VAL A 48 11.02 -27.67 -4.17
N PHE A 49 9.77 -27.40 -3.80
CA PHE A 49 8.66 -28.32 -4.03
C PHE A 49 8.47 -28.65 -5.52
N MET A 50 8.50 -27.64 -6.39
CA MET A 50 8.36 -27.82 -7.84
C MET A 50 9.52 -28.62 -8.43
N THR A 51 10.76 -28.35 -8.01
CA THR A 51 11.93 -29.13 -8.43
C THR A 51 11.82 -30.59 -7.96
N THR A 52 11.42 -30.83 -6.71
CA THR A 52 11.20 -32.20 -6.20
C THR A 52 10.10 -32.91 -6.97
N PHE A 53 9.00 -32.23 -7.31
CA PHE A 53 7.92 -32.80 -8.11
C PHE A 53 8.40 -33.21 -9.51
N VAL A 54 9.14 -32.34 -10.21
CA VAL A 54 9.69 -32.64 -11.53
C VAL A 54 10.69 -33.79 -11.47
N LEU A 55 11.60 -33.78 -10.50
CA LEU A 55 12.56 -34.86 -10.30
C LEU A 55 11.86 -36.19 -10.00
N PHE A 56 10.88 -36.18 -9.11
CA PHE A 56 10.09 -37.37 -8.79
C PHE A 56 9.38 -37.92 -10.03
N TRP A 57 8.78 -37.05 -10.86
CA TRP A 57 8.12 -37.47 -12.10
C TRP A 57 9.09 -38.12 -13.08
N VAL A 58 10.27 -37.52 -13.28
CA VAL A 58 11.30 -38.04 -14.18
C VAL A 58 11.86 -39.36 -13.66
N ILE A 59 12.17 -39.45 -12.36
CA ILE A 59 12.67 -40.68 -11.73
C ILE A 59 11.63 -41.80 -11.85
N TRP A 60 10.37 -41.52 -11.52
CA TRP A 60 9.29 -42.49 -11.62
C TRP A 60 9.13 -43.01 -13.04
N ASN A 61 9.03 -42.12 -14.03
CA ASN A 61 8.85 -42.52 -15.43
C ASN A 61 10.10 -43.14 -16.08
N SER A 62 11.30 -42.87 -15.54
CA SER A 62 12.55 -43.47 -16.04
C SER A 62 12.86 -44.84 -15.43
N LEU A 63 12.56 -45.05 -14.14
CA LEU A 63 12.88 -46.28 -13.41
C LEU A 63 11.71 -47.28 -13.34
N ALA A 64 10.48 -46.85 -13.65
CA ALA A 64 9.33 -47.76 -13.67
C ALA A 64 9.48 -48.82 -14.78
N PRO A 65 8.98 -50.05 -14.56
CA PRO A 65 8.83 -51.08 -15.62
C PRO A 65 7.98 -50.55 -16.79
N GLU A 66 8.21 -51.02 -18.02
CA GLU A 66 7.54 -50.52 -19.22
C GLU A 66 6.01 -50.50 -19.13
N ASP A 67 5.43 -51.44 -18.38
CA ASP A 67 3.98 -51.53 -18.15
C ASP A 67 3.40 -50.44 -17.24
N LEU A 68 4.24 -49.73 -16.48
CA LEU A 68 3.87 -48.68 -15.53
C LEU A 68 4.41 -47.28 -15.92
N LYS A 69 5.13 -47.18 -17.05
CA LYS A 69 5.62 -45.91 -17.57
C LYS A 69 4.47 -45.12 -18.18
N PHE A 70 4.01 -44.09 -17.47
CA PHE A 70 2.92 -43.23 -17.93
C PHE A 70 3.38 -42.22 -19.00
N ASP A 71 4.63 -41.78 -18.93
CA ASP A 71 5.20 -40.71 -19.77
C ASP A 71 6.61 -41.08 -20.26
N HIS A 72 6.71 -41.71 -21.44
CA HIS A 72 8.00 -42.05 -22.06
C HIS A 72 8.76 -40.80 -22.54
N TYR A 73 10.09 -40.89 -22.59
CA TYR A 73 10.94 -39.85 -23.18
C TYR A 73 10.42 -39.50 -24.59
N PRO A 74 10.03 -38.24 -24.88
CA PRO A 74 10.51 -36.97 -24.30
C PRO A 74 9.64 -36.31 -23.19
N PHE A 75 8.83 -37.07 -22.44
CA PHE A 75 7.95 -36.55 -21.36
C PHE A 75 6.90 -35.54 -21.83
N ILE A 76 6.02 -35.97 -22.74
CA ILE A 76 5.01 -35.10 -23.36
C ILE A 76 3.99 -34.61 -22.31
N PHE A 77 3.60 -35.47 -21.36
CA PHE A 77 2.62 -35.08 -20.34
C PHE A 77 3.19 -34.06 -19.37
N LEU A 78 4.42 -34.25 -18.92
CA LEU A 78 5.11 -33.26 -18.09
C LEU A 78 5.20 -31.91 -18.79
N THR A 79 5.56 -31.92 -20.08
CA THR A 79 5.69 -30.71 -20.89
C THR A 79 4.33 -30.00 -21.06
N LEU A 80 3.27 -30.75 -21.34
CA LEU A 80 1.91 -30.20 -21.43
C LEU A 80 1.46 -29.59 -20.09
N LEU A 81 1.73 -30.27 -18.98
CA LEU A 81 1.35 -29.79 -17.65
C LEU A 81 2.10 -28.49 -17.29
N LEU A 82 3.41 -28.43 -17.56
CA LEU A 82 4.21 -27.23 -17.31
C LEU A 82 3.80 -26.06 -18.21
N SER A 83 3.50 -26.31 -19.49
CA SER A 83 3.05 -25.26 -20.41
C SER A 83 1.68 -24.68 -20.01
N LEU A 84 0.74 -25.55 -19.60
CA LEU A 84 -0.55 -25.11 -19.05
C LEU A 84 -0.37 -24.33 -17.75
N GLN A 85 0.50 -24.80 -16.85
CA GLN A 85 0.80 -24.13 -15.59
C GLN A 85 1.33 -22.71 -15.81
N ALA A 86 2.26 -22.53 -16.75
CA ALA A 86 2.77 -21.21 -17.13
C ALA A 86 1.67 -20.32 -17.73
N SER A 87 0.83 -20.87 -18.61
CA SER A 87 -0.27 -20.13 -19.23
C SER A 87 -1.29 -19.61 -18.23
N TYR A 88 -1.65 -20.40 -17.22
CA TYR A 88 -2.60 -19.98 -16.17
C TYR A 88 -1.95 -19.12 -15.07
N ALA A 89 -0.64 -19.25 -14.86
CA ALA A 89 0.08 -18.40 -13.91
C ALA A 89 0.08 -16.92 -14.34
N ALA A 90 0.26 -16.63 -15.64
CA ALA A 90 0.30 -15.25 -16.15
C ALA A 90 -0.93 -14.39 -15.76
N PRO A 91 -2.19 -14.79 -16.05
CA PRO A 91 -3.36 -14.01 -15.67
C PRO A 91 -3.56 -13.91 -14.15
N LEU A 92 -3.22 -14.95 -13.39
CA LEU A 92 -3.25 -14.90 -11.93
C LEU A 92 -2.24 -13.90 -11.36
N ILE A 93 -1.03 -13.86 -11.92
CA ILE A 93 0.01 -12.90 -11.54
C ILE A 93 -0.46 -11.48 -11.86
N LEU A 94 -1.06 -11.25 -13.04
CA LEU A 94 -1.61 -9.93 -13.41
C LEU A 94 -2.69 -9.46 -12.43
N LEU A 95 -3.57 -10.36 -11.99
CA LEU A 95 -4.59 -10.04 -10.99
C LEU A 95 -3.98 -9.71 -9.62
N ALA A 96 -2.95 -10.45 -9.21
CA ALA A 96 -2.21 -10.15 -7.98
C ALA A 96 -1.46 -8.81 -8.07
N GLN A 97 -0.90 -8.49 -9.25
CA GLN A 97 -0.18 -7.25 -9.53
C GLN A 97 -1.12 -6.03 -9.54
N ASN A 98 -2.29 -6.11 -10.19
CA ASN A 98 -3.27 -5.02 -10.17
C ASN A 98 -3.64 -4.62 -8.74
N ARG A 99 -3.85 -5.60 -7.86
CA ARG A 99 -4.15 -5.35 -6.45
C ARG A 99 -2.98 -4.76 -5.68
N GLN A 100 -1.75 -5.17 -6.01
CA GLN A 100 -0.55 -4.58 -5.40
C GLN A 100 -0.42 -3.11 -5.81
N ALA A 101 -0.60 -2.81 -7.11
CA ALA A 101 -0.56 -1.46 -7.65
C ALA A 101 -1.66 -0.56 -7.08
N ASP A 102 -2.86 -1.08 -6.82
CA ASP A 102 -3.94 -0.32 -6.17
C ASP A 102 -3.56 0.09 -4.73
N ARG A 103 -2.96 -0.82 -3.97
CA ARG A 103 -2.46 -0.51 -2.61
C ARG A 103 -1.32 0.49 -2.64
N ASP A 104 -0.34 0.27 -3.52
CA ASP A 104 0.81 1.17 -3.67
C ASP A 104 0.37 2.58 -4.08
N ARG A 105 -0.70 2.69 -4.90
CA ARG A 105 -1.32 3.97 -5.25
C ARG A 105 -1.97 4.66 -4.05
N ILE A 106 -2.71 3.93 -3.23
CA ILE A 106 -3.34 4.48 -2.02
C ILE A 106 -2.27 4.96 -1.04
N GLN A 107 -1.28 4.11 -0.75
CA GLN A 107 -0.15 4.45 0.12
C GLN A 107 0.58 5.69 -0.39
N GLY A 108 0.88 5.76 -1.69
CA GLY A 108 1.55 6.91 -2.28
C GLY A 108 0.72 8.20 -2.26
N ASN A 109 -0.61 8.13 -2.19
CA ASN A 109 -1.44 9.33 -2.01
C ASN A 109 -1.43 9.79 -0.55
N GLU A 110 -1.54 8.85 0.40
CA GLU A 110 -1.43 9.18 1.83
C GLU A 110 -0.06 9.76 2.19
N ASP A 111 1.01 9.21 1.63
CA ASP A 111 2.37 9.70 1.85
C ASP A 111 2.53 11.13 1.32
N ARG A 112 1.99 11.44 0.13
CA ARG A 112 1.97 12.81 -0.40
C ARG A 112 1.22 13.78 0.51
N GLU A 113 0.03 13.41 0.98
CA GLU A 113 -0.75 14.26 1.88
C GLU A 113 -0.01 14.50 3.21
N ARG A 114 0.65 13.47 3.75
CA ARG A 114 1.50 13.60 4.94
C ARG A 114 2.70 14.51 4.69
N ASP A 115 3.36 14.38 3.55
CA ASP A 115 4.51 15.21 3.18
C ASP A 115 4.11 16.68 3.04
N GLU A 116 2.96 16.98 2.42
CA GLU A 116 2.41 18.34 2.34
C GLU A 116 2.15 18.93 3.73
N ARG A 117 1.55 18.14 4.65
CA ARG A 117 1.32 18.57 6.04
C ARG A 117 2.64 18.78 6.80
N ASN A 118 3.59 17.85 6.67
CA ASN A 118 4.91 17.96 7.31
C ASN A 118 5.67 19.20 6.82
N MET A 119 5.55 19.53 5.53
CA MET A 119 6.18 20.73 4.96
C MET A 119 5.54 22.00 5.52
N ALA A 120 4.21 22.05 5.62
CA ALA A 120 3.48 23.16 6.23
C ALA A 120 3.82 23.35 7.71
N ASP A 121 3.90 22.26 8.49
CA ASP A 121 4.31 22.29 9.89
C ASP A 121 5.75 22.78 10.05
N THR A 122 6.64 22.34 9.17
CA THR A 122 8.05 22.79 9.16
C THR A 122 8.16 24.27 8.83
N GLU A 123 7.37 24.77 7.87
CA GLU A 123 7.31 26.19 7.53
C GLU A 123 6.79 27.01 8.71
N TYR A 124 5.71 26.54 9.36
CA TYR A 124 5.15 27.16 10.56
C TYR A 124 6.18 27.24 11.69
N LEU A 125 6.83 26.13 12.03
CA LEU A 125 7.86 26.07 13.06
C LEU A 125 9.06 26.97 12.71
N THR A 126 9.46 27.04 11.44
CA THR A 126 10.56 27.91 11.00
C THR A 126 10.21 29.38 11.19
N ARG A 127 8.95 29.76 10.90
CA ARG A 127 8.46 31.12 11.11
C ARG A 127 8.39 31.47 12.59
N GLU A 128 7.93 30.55 13.44
CA GLU A 128 7.93 30.75 14.89
C GLU A 128 9.34 30.79 15.48
N LEU A 129 10.27 29.98 14.98
CA LEU A 129 11.68 30.06 15.39
C LEU A 129 12.30 31.41 14.99
N ALA A 130 11.94 31.96 13.83
CA ALA A 130 12.39 33.28 13.41
C ALA A 130 11.81 34.40 14.30
N SER A 131 10.54 34.30 14.70
CA SER A 131 9.89 35.25 15.62
C SER A 131 10.56 35.19 17.01
N LEU A 132 10.74 33.98 17.56
CA LEU A 132 11.43 33.74 18.83
C LEU A 132 12.88 34.23 18.82
N ARG A 133 13.62 33.97 17.74
CA ARG A 133 15.00 34.47 17.57
C ARG A 133 15.05 35.99 17.63
N THR A 134 14.11 36.67 16.98
CA THR A 134 14.06 38.14 16.96
C THR A 134 13.73 38.68 18.35
N ALA A 135 12.73 38.12 19.02
CA ALA A 135 12.38 38.50 20.39
C ALA A 135 13.54 38.28 21.39
N LEU A 136 14.27 37.17 21.29
CA LEU A 136 15.46 36.91 22.10
C LEU A 136 16.61 37.87 21.77
N SER A 137 16.78 38.24 20.49
CA SER A 137 17.79 39.21 20.08
C SER A 137 17.54 40.59 20.69
N GLU A 138 16.28 41.01 20.83
CA GLU A 138 15.92 42.28 21.47
C GLU A 138 16.20 42.24 22.98
N VAL A 139 15.84 41.16 23.68
CA VAL A 139 16.08 40.99 25.13
C VAL A 139 17.57 40.82 25.46
N THR A 140 18.34 40.25 24.55
CA THR A 140 19.80 40.07 24.68
C THR A 140 20.58 41.18 23.97
N THR A 141 20.01 42.38 23.86
CA THR A 141 20.82 43.51 23.38
C THR A 141 21.89 43.78 24.43
N ARG A 142 23.16 43.68 24.01
CA ARG A 142 24.34 43.91 24.86
C ARG A 142 24.19 45.15 25.74
N ASP A 143 23.56 46.20 25.23
CA ASP A 143 23.31 47.45 25.93
C ASP A 143 22.38 47.31 27.14
N TYR A 144 21.34 46.46 27.09
CA TYR A 144 20.47 46.21 28.25
C TYR A 144 21.23 45.50 29.37
N LEU A 145 21.98 44.44 29.03
CA LEU A 145 22.83 43.74 29.98
C LEU A 145 23.94 44.66 30.53
N HIS A 146 24.53 45.51 29.68
CA HIS A 146 25.58 46.44 30.09
C HIS A 146 25.05 47.53 31.03
N THR A 147 23.84 48.04 30.76
CA THR A 147 23.20 49.05 31.62
C THR A 147 22.83 48.44 32.97
N GLN A 148 22.20 47.26 32.99
CA GLN A 148 21.87 46.55 34.23
C GLN A 148 23.12 46.19 35.04
N LEU A 149 24.22 45.80 34.39
CA LEU A 149 25.49 45.54 35.07
C LEU A 149 26.11 46.83 35.64
N THR A 150 26.05 47.92 34.89
CA THR A 150 26.61 49.22 35.31
C THR A 150 25.81 49.79 36.47
N ASP A 151 24.47 49.77 36.39
CA ASP A 151 23.57 50.20 37.46
C ASP A 151 23.77 49.36 38.73
N ALA A 152 23.90 48.03 38.61
CA ALA A 152 24.15 47.14 39.74
C ALA A 152 25.54 47.39 40.37
N ILE A 153 26.57 47.64 39.56
CA ILE A 153 27.91 48.00 40.04
C ILE A 153 27.86 49.35 40.75
N GLU A 154 27.19 50.34 40.17
CA GLU A 154 27.07 51.67 40.74
C GLU A 154 26.28 51.65 42.06
N GLU A 155 25.22 50.84 42.17
CA GLU A 155 24.48 50.63 43.42
C GLU A 155 25.35 50.00 44.51
N ILE A 156 26.18 49.00 44.16
CA ILE A 156 27.12 48.38 45.12
C ILE A 156 28.20 49.36 45.56
N VAL A 157 28.77 50.14 44.64
CA VAL A 157 29.77 51.17 44.95
C VAL A 157 29.19 52.27 45.84
N LYS A 158 27.93 52.65 45.64
CA LYS A 158 27.25 53.68 46.45
C LYS A 158 26.86 53.22 47.85
N LYS A 159 26.78 51.90 48.07
CA LYS A 159 26.52 51.27 49.37
C LYS A 159 27.78 51.00 50.19
N LEU A 160 28.97 51.18 49.60
CA LEU A 160 30.27 51.10 50.27
C LEU A 160 30.67 52.47 50.84
#